data_AF-A0A1H7RFW0-F1
#
_entry.id   AF-A0A1H7RFW0-F1
#
_cell.length_a   1.000
_cell.length_b   1.000
_cell.length_c   1.000
_cell.angle_alpha   90.00
_cell.angle_beta   90.00
_cell.angle_gamma   90.00
#
_symmetry.space_group_name_H-M   'P 1'
#
loop_
_entity.id
_entity.type
_entity.pdbx_description
1 polymer ?
#
loop_
_entity_poly.entity_id
_entity_poly.type
_entity_poly.pdbx_seq_one_letter_code
_entity_poly.pdbx_strand_id
1 'polypeptide(L)'
;MRMTSSLLPSGIFFILICYYFWSCSGEVESDGDPRRPSFAPIVGIDFYEVRRSFDNGLAYDSIGFVQEPEWHIKFTREDAVQIYVPGSDSSFNFQITHDHDSFFHFARESWKVVDLHPDSIMLQRLSLDGLKVNKIRSNVYMRFYSKDYLSQLKTPLAELRKPHRYDTLFVQKMVQRANRNPESVDSSYSSKNYPKLVSTSPMLEIKRKQYDSLEMMNQSSAYEYLYPEYDIVIHKAYKDFSYTFSMLVGPDGKLHLGKFFVMPEFEESRRRVLSGVIDVYLQNLLDITPASTLGLPHSSVVYLRVQGKTS
;
A
#
# COMPACT_ATOMS: atom_id res chain seq x y z
N MET A 1 69.89 -22.11 80.75
CA MET A 1 69.71 -22.91 81.97
C MET A 1 68.35 -22.57 82.55
N ARG A 2 67.43 -23.56 82.61
CA ARG A 2 66.06 -23.59 83.19
C ARG A 2 65.03 -22.61 82.59
N MET A 3 64.12 -23.02 81.68
CA MET A 3 62.88 -23.81 81.83
C MET A 3 61.88 -23.31 82.88
N THR A 4 60.68 -22.92 82.42
CA THR A 4 59.32 -23.40 82.82
C THR A 4 58.24 -22.51 82.14
N SER A 5 57.48 -23.03 81.15
CA SER A 5 56.08 -23.54 81.24
C SER A 5 55.02 -22.41 81.22
N SER A 6 53.87 -22.44 80.54
CA SER A 6 53.05 -23.53 80.00
C SER A 6 51.76 -22.99 79.32
N LEU A 7 51.30 -23.71 78.28
CA LEU A 7 49.92 -24.09 77.94
C LEU A 7 48.92 -23.12 77.25
N LEU A 8 48.45 -23.61 76.09
CA LEU A 8 47.24 -23.26 75.30
C LEU A 8 45.94 -23.63 76.05
N PRO A 9 44.76 -23.19 75.55
CA PRO A 9 43.99 -24.11 74.71
C PRO A 9 43.26 -23.48 73.51
N SER A 10 42.99 -24.37 72.56
CA SER A 10 42.23 -24.21 71.33
C SER A 10 40.72 -24.07 71.58
N GLY A 11 40.00 -23.32 70.72
CA GLY A 11 38.53 -23.25 70.70
C GLY A 11 37.99 -22.70 69.39
N ILE A 12 37.37 -23.57 68.61
CA ILE A 12 36.73 -23.37 67.30
C ILE A 12 35.38 -22.64 67.47
N PHE A 13 35.04 -21.63 66.64
CA PHE A 13 33.66 -21.41 66.16
C PHE A 13 33.53 -20.35 65.04
N PHE A 14 32.82 -20.74 63.96
CA PHE A 14 31.94 -19.97 63.06
C PHE A 14 32.54 -18.86 62.16
N ILE A 15 32.66 -19.05 60.84
CA ILE A 15 31.61 -18.94 59.79
C ILE A 15 31.37 -17.48 59.31
N LEU A 16 31.47 -17.31 57.98
CA LEU A 16 30.88 -16.25 57.14
C LEU A 16 31.49 -14.84 57.20
N ILE A 17 32.24 -14.47 56.15
CA ILE A 17 31.75 -13.60 55.06
C ILE A 17 32.88 -13.39 54.04
N CYS A 18 32.74 -14.05 52.90
CA CYS A 18 33.33 -13.61 51.65
C CYS A 18 32.39 -12.55 51.07
N TYR A 19 32.83 -11.29 51.01
CA TYR A 19 32.33 -10.35 50.01
C TYR A 19 33.51 -9.90 49.15
N TYR A 20 33.74 -10.69 48.11
CA TYR A 20 34.30 -10.22 46.86
C TYR A 20 33.44 -9.06 46.37
N PHE A 21 33.96 -7.83 46.45
CA PHE A 21 33.46 -6.73 45.60
C PHE A 21 34.01 -6.96 44.19
N TRP A 22 33.40 -7.91 43.48
CA TRP A 22 33.30 -7.88 42.04
C TRP A 22 32.27 -6.80 41.69
N SER A 23 32.76 -5.63 41.30
CA SER A 23 31.96 -4.62 40.63
C SER A 23 31.65 -5.15 39.23
N CYS A 24 30.50 -5.80 39.09
CA CYS A 24 29.84 -5.92 37.79
C CYS A 24 29.44 -4.50 37.36
N SER A 25 29.88 -4.11 36.17
CA SER A 25 29.30 -3.02 35.40
C SER A 25 27.79 -3.23 35.33
N GLY A 26 27.01 -2.35 35.96
CA GLY A 26 25.56 -2.38 35.90
C GLY A 26 25.11 -2.25 34.46
N GLU A 27 24.42 -3.28 33.97
CA GLU A 27 23.44 -3.08 32.90
C GLU A 27 22.41 -2.09 33.43
N VAL A 28 22.25 -0.98 32.72
CA VAL A 28 21.15 -0.06 32.94
C VAL A 28 19.90 -0.78 32.48
N GLU A 29 19.18 -1.42 33.41
CA GLU A 29 17.81 -1.87 33.16
C GLU A 29 16.98 -0.64 32.79
N SER A 30 16.56 -0.53 31.53
CA SER A 30 15.61 0.49 31.12
C SER A 30 14.25 0.15 31.74
N ASP A 31 13.82 0.95 32.72
CA ASP A 31 12.51 0.93 33.37
C ASP A 31 11.39 1.43 32.43
N GLY A 32 11.36 0.90 31.21
CA GLY A 32 10.39 1.26 30.17
C GLY A 32 9.25 0.25 30.13
N ASP A 33 8.00 0.71 30.09
CA ASP A 33 6.85 -0.15 29.76
C ASP A 33 7.14 -0.85 28.42
N PRO A 34 7.22 -2.19 28.36
CA PRO A 34 7.52 -2.92 27.13
C PRO A 34 6.44 -2.69 26.05
N ARG A 35 5.27 -2.14 26.41
CA ARG A 35 4.23 -1.66 25.49
C ARG A 35 4.51 -0.30 24.88
N ARG A 36 5.65 0.32 25.14
CA ARG A 36 6.02 1.63 24.58
C ARG A 36 7.45 1.56 24.05
N PRO A 37 7.65 1.01 22.82
CA PRO A 37 8.97 1.04 22.23
C PRO A 37 9.44 2.50 22.10
N SER A 38 10.63 2.79 22.64
CA SER A 38 11.26 4.10 22.51
C SER A 38 11.90 4.24 21.13
N PHE A 39 11.73 5.40 20.50
CA PHE A 39 12.39 5.73 19.24
C PHE A 39 13.83 6.24 19.44
N ALA A 40 14.32 6.38 20.68
CA ALA A 40 15.66 6.88 20.98
C ALA A 40 16.78 6.26 20.12
N PRO A 41 16.81 4.92 19.88
CA PRO A 41 17.88 4.29 19.12
C PRO A 41 17.93 4.69 17.64
N ILE A 42 16.85 5.27 17.11
CA ILE A 42 16.72 5.58 15.69
C ILE A 42 16.59 7.09 15.41
N VAL A 43 16.66 7.94 16.44
CA VAL A 43 16.61 9.39 16.30
C VAL A 43 17.80 9.87 15.46
N GLY A 44 17.52 10.77 14.51
CA GLY A 44 18.51 11.36 13.62
C GLY A 44 18.86 10.50 12.40
N ILE A 45 18.37 9.27 12.32
CA ILE A 45 18.65 8.36 11.19
C ILE A 45 17.61 8.56 10.08
N ASP A 46 18.11 8.67 8.84
CA ASP A 46 17.30 8.71 7.63
C ASP A 46 16.91 7.29 7.20
N PHE A 47 15.61 7.05 7.04
CA PHE A 47 15.05 5.77 6.64
C PHE A 47 14.29 5.86 5.33
N TYR A 48 14.58 4.94 4.41
CA TYR A 48 13.90 4.83 3.13
C TYR A 48 13.05 3.57 3.10
N GLU A 49 11.79 3.73 2.73
CA GLU A 49 10.88 2.60 2.53
C GLU A 49 11.41 1.76 1.37
N VAL A 50 11.65 0.49 1.62
CA VAL A 50 12.13 -0.47 0.62
C VAL A 50 11.02 -1.40 0.16
N ARG A 51 10.02 -1.65 1.01
CA ARG A 51 8.91 -2.53 0.68
C ARG A 51 7.66 -2.14 1.44
N ARG A 52 6.52 -2.25 0.75
CA ARG A 52 5.20 -2.27 1.33
C ARG A 52 4.49 -3.54 0.91
N SER A 53 3.80 -4.20 1.82
CA SER A 53 3.09 -5.43 1.52
C SER A 53 1.83 -5.58 2.36
N PHE A 54 0.92 -6.42 1.88
CA PHE A 54 -0.16 -6.95 2.68
C PHE A 54 0.37 -7.95 3.73
N ASP A 55 -0.52 -8.41 4.61
CA ASP A 55 -0.26 -9.42 5.65
C ASP A 55 0.20 -10.77 5.09
N ASN A 56 -0.26 -11.12 3.89
CA ASN A 56 0.22 -12.27 3.13
C ASN A 56 1.62 -12.09 2.50
N GLY A 57 2.26 -10.93 2.72
CA GLY A 57 3.58 -10.59 2.19
C GLY A 57 3.61 -10.11 0.74
N LEU A 58 2.50 -10.15 0.01
CA LEU A 58 2.38 -9.69 -1.38
C LEU A 58 2.29 -8.16 -1.45
N ALA A 59 2.88 -7.56 -2.48
CA ALA A 59 2.70 -6.14 -2.80
C ALA A 59 1.39 -5.88 -3.56
N TYR A 60 0.78 -6.93 -4.15
CA TYR A 60 -0.43 -6.84 -4.95
C TYR A 60 -1.59 -7.59 -4.28
N ASP A 61 -2.81 -7.09 -4.44
CA ASP A 61 -4.03 -7.80 -4.04
C ASP A 61 -4.75 -8.44 -5.23
N SER A 62 -5.89 -9.09 -4.93
CA SER A 62 -6.70 -9.80 -5.92
C SER A 62 -7.50 -8.91 -6.87
N ILE A 63 -7.59 -7.61 -6.63
CA ILE A 63 -8.29 -6.67 -7.53
C ILE A 63 -7.31 -5.83 -8.35
N GLY A 64 -6.02 -5.88 -8.04
CA GLY A 64 -4.97 -5.15 -8.76
C GLY A 64 -4.46 -3.92 -8.01
N PHE A 65 -4.82 -3.77 -6.74
CA PHE A 65 -4.21 -2.75 -5.89
C PHE A 65 -2.76 -3.11 -5.60
N VAL A 66 -1.86 -2.15 -5.77
CA VAL A 66 -0.43 -2.27 -5.48
C VAL A 66 -0.02 -1.39 -4.31
N GLN A 67 0.75 -1.98 -3.40
CA GLN A 67 1.42 -1.33 -2.29
C GLN A 67 2.80 -0.86 -2.75
N GLU A 68 2.91 0.41 -3.13
CA GLU A 68 4.18 0.97 -3.58
C GLU A 68 4.96 1.62 -2.44
N PRO A 69 6.23 1.23 -2.25
CA PRO A 69 7.11 1.90 -1.30
C PRO A 69 7.60 3.24 -1.85
N GLU A 70 7.31 4.33 -1.14
CA GLU A 70 7.68 5.68 -1.57
C GLU A 70 8.16 6.56 -0.41
N TRP A 71 7.98 6.13 0.84
CA TRP A 71 8.22 6.98 2.00
C TRP A 71 9.72 7.12 2.28
N HIS A 72 10.09 8.32 2.71
CA HIS A 72 11.36 8.63 3.37
C HIS A 72 11.01 9.35 4.65
N ILE A 73 11.49 8.81 5.77
CA ILE A 73 11.17 9.31 7.10
C ILE A 73 12.43 9.50 7.92
N LYS A 74 12.37 10.43 8.87
CA LYS A 74 13.42 10.69 9.84
C LYS A 74 12.80 11.04 11.18
N PHE A 75 13.12 10.27 12.21
CA PHE A 75 12.72 10.62 13.57
C PHE A 75 13.65 11.72 14.07
N THR A 76 13.14 12.96 14.19
CA THR A 76 13.96 14.12 14.58
C THR A 76 14.13 14.22 16.10
N ARG A 77 13.15 13.69 16.83
CA ARG A 77 13.14 13.48 18.29
C ARG A 77 12.36 12.20 18.59
N GLU A 78 12.35 11.74 19.84
CA GLU A 78 11.58 10.56 20.22
C GLU A 78 10.06 10.71 19.98
N ASP A 79 9.57 11.95 20.02
CA ASP A 79 8.15 12.31 19.87
C ASP A 79 7.86 13.03 18.55
N ALA A 80 8.79 13.03 17.58
CA ALA A 80 8.62 13.74 16.32
C ALA A 80 9.23 13.02 15.12
N VAL A 81 8.47 12.97 14.03
CA VAL A 81 8.89 12.40 12.76
C VAL A 81 8.75 13.42 11.64
N GLN A 82 9.77 13.48 10.80
CA GLN A 82 9.78 14.24 9.56
C GLN A 82 9.53 13.27 8.41
N ILE A 83 8.55 13.57 7.55
CA ILE A 83 8.20 12.77 6.38
C ILE A 83 8.44 13.62 5.14
N TYR A 84 9.22 13.09 4.21
CA TYR A 84 9.57 13.75 2.96
C TYR A 84 8.51 13.51 1.90
N VAL A 85 8.25 14.53 1.08
CA VAL A 85 7.34 14.42 -0.05
C VAL A 85 8.03 13.62 -1.16
N PRO A 86 7.43 12.54 -1.67
CA PRO A 86 8.01 11.78 -2.77
C PRO A 86 8.35 12.68 -3.96
N GLY A 87 9.61 12.66 -4.41
CA GLY A 87 10.08 13.42 -5.57
C GLY A 87 10.32 14.92 -5.32
N SER A 88 10.31 15.38 -4.07
CA SER A 88 10.61 16.78 -3.70
C SER A 88 11.48 16.85 -2.46
N ASP A 89 12.21 17.96 -2.29
CA ASP A 89 13.02 18.23 -1.08
C ASP A 89 12.16 18.75 0.09
N SER A 90 10.86 18.91 -0.11
CA SER A 90 9.93 19.35 0.93
C SER A 90 9.65 18.23 1.91
N SER A 91 9.41 18.60 3.16
CA SER A 91 9.07 17.65 4.22
C SER A 91 8.12 18.29 5.22
N PHE A 92 7.37 17.45 5.92
CA PHE A 92 6.44 17.84 6.97
C PHE A 92 6.84 17.19 8.28
N ASN A 93 6.77 17.96 9.35
CA ASN A 93 7.00 17.48 10.70
C ASN A 93 5.67 17.10 11.35
N PHE A 94 5.62 15.91 11.94
CA PHE A 94 4.49 15.41 12.69
C PHE A 94 4.93 15.09 14.12
N GLN A 95 4.11 15.48 15.09
CA GLN A 95 4.23 14.96 16.44
C GLN A 95 3.72 13.53 16.49
N ILE A 96 4.43 12.69 17.23
CA ILE A 96 4.04 11.32 17.51
C ILE A 96 3.24 11.35 18.81
N THR A 97 1.98 10.93 18.76
CA THR A 97 1.19 10.70 19.97
C THR A 97 1.11 9.21 20.27
N HIS A 98 1.28 8.88 21.55
CA HIS A 98 1.25 7.51 22.05
C HIS A 98 -0.16 7.18 22.55
N ASP A 99 -0.64 6.00 22.19
CA ASP A 99 -1.88 5.43 22.74
C ASP A 99 -1.57 4.33 23.77
N HIS A 100 -2.59 3.82 24.43
CA HIS A 100 -2.50 2.92 25.58
C HIS A 100 -1.93 1.51 25.27
N ASP A 101 -1.80 1.13 23.99
CA ASP A 101 -1.52 -0.24 23.52
C ASP A 101 -0.31 -0.40 22.55
N SER A 102 0.77 0.38 22.71
CA SER A 102 1.93 0.38 21.79
C SER A 102 1.62 0.91 20.38
N PHE A 103 0.57 1.71 20.25
CA PHE A 103 0.21 2.37 19.00
C PHE A 103 0.70 3.81 18.98
N PHE A 104 1.09 4.24 17.79
CA PHE A 104 1.63 5.56 17.54
C PHE A 104 0.79 6.23 16.47
N HIS A 105 0.51 7.51 16.65
CA HIS A 105 -0.22 8.28 15.67
C HIS A 105 0.67 9.38 15.12
N PHE A 106 0.82 9.41 13.80
CA PHE A 106 1.46 10.49 13.07
C PHE A 106 1.00 10.46 11.62
N ALA A 107 1.09 11.58 10.92
CA ALA A 107 0.66 11.72 9.52
C ALA A 107 -0.79 11.27 9.26
N ARG A 108 -1.69 11.49 10.22
CA ARG A 108 -3.11 11.07 10.19
C ARG A 108 -3.33 9.55 10.12
N GLU A 109 -2.32 8.77 10.44
CA GLU A 109 -2.36 7.31 10.43
C GLU A 109 -2.01 6.76 11.81
N SER A 110 -2.55 5.58 12.11
CA SER A 110 -2.24 4.81 13.31
C SER A 110 -1.25 3.71 12.96
N TRP A 111 -0.24 3.50 13.80
CA TRP A 111 0.88 2.62 13.53
C TRP A 111 1.13 1.68 14.70
N LYS A 112 1.47 0.42 14.38
CA LYS A 112 2.10 -0.50 15.31
C LYS A 112 3.55 -0.71 14.88
N VAL A 113 4.47 -0.55 15.83
CA VAL A 113 5.88 -0.91 15.63
C VAL A 113 5.99 -2.43 15.72
N VAL A 114 6.46 -3.05 14.64
CA VAL A 114 6.70 -4.50 14.56
C VAL A 114 8.16 -4.81 14.87
N ASP A 115 9.07 -3.98 14.35
CA ASP A 115 10.51 -4.08 14.55
C ASP A 115 11.14 -2.69 14.53
N LEU A 116 12.15 -2.47 15.37
CA LEU A 116 12.80 -1.18 15.54
C LEU A 116 14.31 -1.37 15.79
N HIS A 117 15.11 -1.09 14.77
CA HIS A 117 16.55 -1.20 14.80
C HIS A 117 17.20 -0.02 14.04
N PRO A 118 18.40 0.45 14.41
CA PRO A 118 19.11 1.50 13.68
C PRO A 118 19.27 1.23 12.18
N ASP A 119 19.37 -0.03 11.77
CA ASP A 119 19.48 -0.42 10.36
C ASP A 119 18.13 -0.62 9.65
N SER A 120 17.08 -0.97 10.39
CA SER A 120 15.79 -1.31 9.81
C SER A 120 14.60 -1.07 10.73
N ILE A 121 13.49 -0.64 10.15
CA ILE A 121 12.22 -0.47 10.85
C ILE A 121 11.14 -1.25 10.12
N MET A 122 10.26 -1.89 10.87
CA MET A 122 9.02 -2.44 10.33
C MET A 122 7.82 -1.84 11.06
N LEU A 123 6.95 -1.19 10.29
CA LEU A 123 5.71 -0.60 10.77
C LEU A 123 4.52 -1.35 10.16
N GLN A 124 3.46 -1.50 10.94
CA GLN A 124 2.15 -1.94 10.47
C GLN A 124 1.19 -0.76 10.54
N ARG A 125 0.51 -0.45 9.42
CA ARG A 125 -0.56 0.53 9.40
C ARG A 125 -1.82 -0.08 10.00
N LEU A 126 -2.42 0.64 10.93
CA LEU A 126 -3.66 0.26 11.60
C LEU A 126 -4.82 1.09 11.04
N SER A 127 -5.93 0.42 10.80
CA SER A 127 -7.22 1.05 10.51
C SER A 127 -8.08 0.95 11.76
N LEU A 128 -8.64 2.08 12.19
CA LEU A 128 -9.50 2.17 13.36
C LEU A 128 -10.96 2.32 12.93
N ASP A 129 -11.84 1.50 13.49
CA ASP A 129 -13.29 1.71 13.46
C ASP A 129 -13.71 2.25 14.83
N GLY A 130 -13.74 3.58 14.95
CA GLY A 130 -13.88 4.26 16.25
C GLY A 130 -12.63 4.07 17.11
N LEU A 131 -12.79 3.46 18.29
CA LEU A 131 -11.68 3.15 19.22
C LEU A 131 -11.16 1.71 19.09
N LYS A 132 -11.60 0.95 18.07
CA LYS A 132 -11.22 -0.46 17.87
C LYS A 132 -10.38 -0.63 16.62
N VAL A 133 -9.30 -1.39 16.73
CA VAL A 133 -8.49 -1.80 15.57
C VAL A 133 -9.30 -2.76 14.68
N ASN A 134 -9.52 -2.37 13.43
CA ASN A 134 -10.05 -3.23 12.40
C ASN A 134 -8.92 -4.12 11.86
N LYS A 135 -8.84 -5.36 12.35
CA LYS A 135 -7.79 -6.31 11.97
C LYS A 135 -7.75 -6.60 10.46
N ILE A 136 -8.92 -6.64 9.80
CA ILE A 136 -9.03 -6.94 8.36
C ILE A 136 -8.42 -5.80 7.53
N ARG A 137 -8.64 -4.55 7.94
CA ARG A 137 -8.11 -3.35 7.26
C ARG A 137 -6.71 -2.95 7.72
N SER A 138 -6.25 -3.51 8.84
CA SER A 138 -4.90 -3.29 9.41
C SER A 138 -3.90 -4.30 8.84
N ASN A 139 -3.92 -4.51 7.54
CA ASN A 139 -3.16 -5.58 6.88
C ASN A 139 -1.97 -5.06 6.07
N VAL A 140 -1.53 -3.81 6.27
CA VAL A 140 -0.43 -3.20 5.51
C VAL A 140 0.82 -3.10 6.38
N TYR A 141 1.94 -3.58 5.85
CA TYR A 141 3.25 -3.55 6.49
C TYR A 141 4.25 -2.81 5.62
N MET A 142 5.07 -1.98 6.26
CA MET A 142 6.10 -1.15 5.62
C MET A 142 7.45 -1.50 6.22
N ARG A 143 8.42 -1.80 5.36
CA ARG A 143 9.82 -2.04 5.73
C ARG A 143 10.66 -0.86 5.28
N PHE A 144 11.48 -0.36 6.18
CA PHE A 144 12.43 0.70 5.94
C PHE A 144 13.85 0.21 6.22
N TYR A 145 14.80 0.73 5.46
CA TYR A 145 16.23 0.59 5.75
C TYR A 145 16.87 1.96 5.96
N SER A 146 17.82 2.00 6.88
CA SER A 146 18.60 3.21 7.12
C SER A 146 19.46 3.55 5.90
N LYS A 147 19.75 4.83 5.73
CA LYS A 147 20.66 5.32 4.69
C LYS A 147 22.01 4.60 4.74
N ASP A 148 22.54 4.38 5.94
CA ASP A 148 23.84 3.74 6.14
C ASP A 148 23.78 2.26 5.75
N TYR A 149 22.75 1.52 6.17
CA TYR A 149 22.56 0.12 5.77
C TYR A 149 22.41 -0.03 4.25
N LEU A 150 21.62 0.86 3.61
CA LEU A 150 21.49 0.88 2.15
C LEU A 150 22.82 1.11 1.43
N SER A 151 23.68 1.97 1.97
CA SER A 151 25.01 2.22 1.40
C SER A 151 25.90 0.97 1.43
N GLN A 152 25.75 0.12 2.45
CA GLN A 152 26.50 -1.13 2.61
C GLN A 152 25.98 -2.24 1.70
N LEU A 153 24.67 -2.29 1.43
CA LEU A 153 24.04 -3.30 0.56
C LEU A 153 24.50 -3.22 -0.91
N LYS A 154 25.06 -2.09 -1.35
CA LYS A 154 25.48 -1.81 -2.74
C LYS A 154 24.40 -2.08 -3.80
N THR A 155 23.14 -2.17 -3.37
CA THR A 155 21.97 -2.39 -4.21
C THR A 155 21.20 -1.09 -4.27
N PRO A 156 20.94 -0.52 -5.46
CA PRO A 156 20.18 0.72 -5.56
C PRO A 156 18.80 0.59 -4.91
N LEU A 157 18.33 1.63 -4.23
CA LEU A 157 17.01 1.64 -3.58
C LEU A 157 15.88 1.26 -4.57
N ALA A 158 15.99 1.72 -5.82
CA ALA A 158 15.02 1.38 -6.87
C ALA A 158 14.94 -0.13 -7.16
N GLU A 159 16.05 -0.86 -7.04
CA GLU A 159 16.07 -2.33 -7.20
C GLU A 159 15.38 -3.03 -6.02
N LEU A 160 15.62 -2.56 -4.79
CA LEU A 160 14.98 -3.10 -3.58
C LEU A 160 13.46 -2.90 -3.58
N ARG A 161 12.99 -1.83 -4.22
CA ARG A 161 11.56 -1.51 -4.36
C ARG A 161 10.84 -2.33 -5.44
N LYS A 162 11.57 -3.11 -6.25
CA LYS A 162 10.94 -3.92 -7.30
C LYS A 162 10.10 -5.05 -6.70
N PRO A 163 9.01 -5.45 -7.38
CA PRO A 163 8.24 -6.64 -7.03
C PRO A 163 9.13 -7.89 -6.91
N HIS A 164 8.88 -8.70 -5.89
CA HIS A 164 9.59 -9.95 -5.71
C HIS A 164 9.07 -11.03 -6.67
N ARG A 165 9.75 -12.19 -6.69
CA ARG A 165 9.35 -13.34 -7.51
C ARG A 165 7.93 -13.81 -7.22
N TYR A 166 7.54 -13.87 -5.95
CA TYR A 166 6.19 -14.31 -5.57
C TYR A 166 5.12 -13.25 -5.91
N ASP A 167 5.45 -11.95 -5.87
CA ASP A 167 4.59 -10.88 -6.38
C ASP A 167 4.34 -11.08 -7.88
N THR A 168 5.40 -11.37 -8.62
CA THR A 168 5.34 -11.63 -10.07
C THR A 168 4.49 -12.86 -10.39
N LEU A 169 4.70 -13.98 -9.69
CA LEU A 169 3.90 -15.19 -9.88
C LEU A 169 2.42 -14.98 -9.55
N PHE A 170 2.15 -14.22 -8.50
CA PHE A 170 0.78 -13.86 -8.13
C PHE A 170 0.11 -13.02 -9.22
N VAL A 171 0.77 -11.95 -9.69
CA VAL A 171 0.26 -11.12 -10.80
C VAL A 171 0.03 -11.95 -12.06
N GLN A 172 0.96 -12.83 -12.43
CA GLN A 172 0.79 -13.73 -13.58
C GLN A 172 -0.46 -14.59 -13.45
N LYS A 173 -0.74 -15.15 -12.26
CA LYS A 173 -1.95 -15.93 -12.00
C LYS A 173 -3.21 -15.07 -12.15
N MET A 174 -3.21 -13.85 -11.63
CA MET A 174 -4.35 -12.94 -11.72
C MET A 174 -4.62 -12.50 -13.16
N VAL A 175 -3.57 -12.14 -13.91
CA VAL A 175 -3.64 -11.82 -15.34
C VAL A 175 -4.17 -13.00 -16.15
N GLN A 176 -3.68 -14.21 -15.91
CA GLN A 176 -4.18 -15.42 -16.58
C GLN A 176 -5.64 -15.72 -16.25
N ARG A 177 -6.13 -15.35 -15.06
CA ARG A 177 -7.55 -15.49 -14.70
C ARG A 177 -8.40 -14.50 -15.49
N ALA A 178 -7.98 -13.24 -15.53
CA ALA A 178 -8.67 -12.17 -16.26
C ALA A 178 -8.75 -12.50 -17.77
N ASN A 179 -7.63 -12.88 -18.37
CA ASN A 179 -7.54 -13.11 -19.81
C ASN A 179 -8.22 -14.41 -20.26
N ARG A 180 -8.42 -15.39 -19.36
CA ARG A 180 -9.23 -16.59 -19.66
C ARG A 180 -10.72 -16.28 -19.71
N ASN A 181 -11.17 -15.20 -19.08
CA ASN A 181 -12.57 -14.82 -18.99
C ASN A 181 -12.73 -13.33 -19.34
N PRO A 182 -12.39 -12.91 -20.58
CA PRO A 182 -12.29 -11.50 -20.94
C PRO A 182 -13.62 -10.74 -20.90
N GLU A 183 -14.74 -11.46 -20.90
CA GLU A 183 -16.11 -10.94 -20.82
C GLU A 183 -16.67 -10.92 -19.38
N SER A 184 -15.92 -11.46 -18.40
CA SER A 184 -16.35 -11.55 -17.01
C SER A 184 -15.77 -10.40 -16.19
N VAL A 185 -16.65 -9.50 -15.73
CA VAL A 185 -16.25 -8.39 -14.85
C VAL A 185 -15.63 -8.90 -13.55
N ASP A 186 -16.13 -10.01 -13.00
CA ASP A 186 -15.62 -10.57 -11.74
C ASP A 186 -14.23 -11.21 -11.89
N SER A 187 -13.83 -11.55 -13.12
CA SER A 187 -12.50 -12.05 -13.43
C SER A 187 -11.48 -10.96 -13.73
N SER A 188 -11.95 -9.74 -14.02
CA SER A 188 -11.10 -8.60 -14.39
C SER A 188 -10.06 -8.25 -13.32
N TYR A 189 -9.00 -7.56 -13.76
CA TYR A 189 -7.90 -7.14 -12.89
C TYR A 189 -7.56 -5.68 -13.20
N SER A 190 -7.47 -4.83 -12.18
CA SER A 190 -7.13 -3.41 -12.34
C SER A 190 -5.61 -3.20 -12.36
N SER A 191 -5.17 -2.03 -12.83
CA SER A 191 -3.75 -1.68 -12.87
C SER A 191 -3.56 -0.16 -12.77
N LYS A 192 -2.42 0.27 -12.22
CA LYS A 192 -1.95 1.65 -12.33
C LYS A 192 -1.71 2.08 -13.78
N ASN A 193 -1.27 1.16 -14.63
CA ASN A 193 -1.33 1.35 -16.08
C ASN A 193 -2.71 0.91 -16.55
N TYR A 194 -3.74 1.65 -16.14
CA TYR A 194 -5.14 1.41 -16.50
C TYR A 194 -5.35 1.59 -18.02
N PRO A 195 -6.47 1.12 -18.58
CA PRO A 195 -6.75 1.26 -20.01
C PRO A 195 -6.80 2.72 -20.44
N LYS A 196 -6.10 3.04 -21.52
CA LYS A 196 -6.14 4.38 -22.12
C LYS A 196 -7.02 4.33 -23.35
N LEU A 197 -8.00 5.23 -23.37
CA LEU A 197 -8.95 5.39 -24.45
C LEU A 197 -8.75 6.77 -25.05
N VAL A 198 -8.33 6.83 -26.31
CA VAL A 198 -8.06 8.09 -27.02
C VAL A 198 -8.96 8.15 -28.24
N SER A 199 -9.68 9.25 -28.43
CA SER A 199 -10.49 9.42 -29.63
C SER A 199 -9.62 9.57 -30.87
N THR A 200 -9.97 8.82 -31.92
CA THR A 200 -9.36 8.95 -33.25
C THR A 200 -10.19 9.81 -34.20
N SER A 201 -11.34 10.32 -33.74
CA SER A 201 -12.30 11.03 -34.58
C SER A 201 -12.90 12.25 -33.86
N PRO A 202 -13.09 13.39 -34.56
CA PRO A 202 -13.82 14.53 -33.99
C PRO A 202 -15.29 14.22 -33.68
N MET A 203 -15.83 13.08 -34.13
CA MET A 203 -17.16 12.62 -33.78
C MET A 203 -17.27 12.11 -32.33
N LEU A 204 -16.15 11.82 -31.67
CA LEU A 204 -16.15 11.29 -30.32
C LEU A 204 -15.24 12.17 -29.44
N GLU A 205 -15.83 12.76 -28.41
CA GLU A 205 -15.08 13.38 -27.32
C GLU A 205 -15.03 12.41 -26.15
N ILE A 206 -13.87 12.29 -25.53
CA ILE A 206 -13.66 11.46 -24.35
C ILE A 206 -12.86 12.23 -23.31
N LYS A 207 -13.33 12.20 -22.07
CA LYS A 207 -12.65 12.81 -20.92
C LYS A 207 -12.62 11.81 -19.78
N ARG A 208 -11.43 11.54 -19.25
CA ARG A 208 -11.31 10.80 -17.99
C ARG A 208 -11.79 11.72 -16.87
N LYS A 209 -12.64 11.20 -16.00
CA LYS A 209 -13.03 11.93 -14.81
C LYS A 209 -11.85 11.97 -13.84
N GLN A 210 -11.49 13.16 -13.41
CA GLN A 210 -10.55 13.38 -12.33
C GLN A 210 -11.37 13.85 -11.14
N TYR A 211 -11.24 13.20 -9.99
CA TYR A 211 -11.89 13.65 -8.77
C TYR A 211 -11.09 14.81 -8.18
N ASP A 212 -11.76 15.91 -7.85
CA ASP A 212 -11.13 16.96 -7.06
C ASP A 212 -10.91 16.48 -5.62
N SER A 213 -9.84 16.96 -4.98
CA SER A 213 -9.49 16.80 -3.57
C SER A 213 -10.69 16.91 -2.60
N LEU A 214 -11.69 17.75 -2.90
CA LEU A 214 -12.92 17.92 -2.11
C LEU A 214 -13.93 16.76 -2.27
N GLU A 215 -14.01 16.14 -3.43
CA GLU A 215 -14.87 14.96 -3.68
C GLU A 215 -14.24 13.66 -3.10
N MET A 216 -12.94 13.69 -2.80
CA MET A 216 -12.18 12.57 -2.23
C MET A 216 -12.27 12.45 -0.70
N MET A 217 -13.14 13.21 -0.02
CA MET A 217 -13.20 13.26 1.46
C MET A 217 -13.37 11.88 2.15
N ASN A 218 -13.78 10.83 1.43
CA ASN A 218 -13.89 9.46 1.94
C ASN A 218 -13.15 8.38 1.11
N GLN A 219 -12.38 8.76 0.08
CA GLN A 219 -11.64 7.82 -0.76
C GLN A 219 -10.18 8.27 -0.90
N SER A 220 -9.24 7.38 -0.56
CA SER A 220 -7.82 7.65 -0.77
C SER A 220 -7.53 7.72 -2.27
N SER A 221 -6.81 8.75 -2.71
CA SER A 221 -6.31 8.90 -4.09
C SER A 221 -5.54 7.67 -4.59
N ALA A 222 -5.00 6.87 -3.67
CA ALA A 222 -4.37 5.59 -3.99
C ALA A 222 -5.31 4.59 -4.70
N TYR A 223 -6.63 4.74 -4.59
CA TYR A 223 -7.61 3.83 -5.20
C TYR A 223 -8.15 4.34 -6.54
N GLU A 224 -7.78 5.55 -6.98
CA GLU A 224 -8.37 6.20 -8.16
C GLU A 224 -8.22 5.38 -9.45
N TYR A 225 -7.09 4.69 -9.62
CA TYR A 225 -6.84 3.87 -10.81
C TYR A 225 -7.63 2.55 -10.84
N LEU A 226 -8.23 2.12 -9.72
CA LEU A 226 -8.98 0.87 -9.69
C LEU A 226 -10.32 0.96 -10.43
N TYR A 227 -10.88 2.17 -10.49
CA TYR A 227 -12.20 2.45 -11.07
C TYR A 227 -12.12 3.62 -12.06
N PRO A 228 -11.39 3.47 -13.18
CA PRO A 228 -11.25 4.55 -14.15
C PRO A 228 -12.61 4.89 -14.77
N GLU A 229 -13.06 6.13 -14.60
CA GLU A 229 -14.32 6.65 -15.17
C GLU A 229 -14.05 7.55 -16.38
N TYR A 230 -14.87 7.42 -17.42
CA TYR A 230 -14.82 8.24 -18.63
C TYR A 230 -16.19 8.80 -18.98
N ASP A 231 -16.24 10.11 -19.25
CA ASP A 231 -17.34 10.78 -19.91
C ASP A 231 -17.07 10.79 -21.42
N ILE A 232 -18.02 10.27 -22.21
CA ILE A 232 -17.94 10.17 -23.66
C ILE A 232 -19.13 10.91 -24.27
N VAL A 233 -18.85 11.76 -25.25
CA VAL A 233 -19.87 12.42 -26.09
C VAL A 233 -19.65 12.00 -27.54
N ILE A 234 -20.67 11.39 -28.13
CA ILE A 234 -20.70 10.98 -29.53
C ILE A 234 -21.57 12.00 -30.27
N HIS A 235 -20.95 12.79 -31.14
CA HIS A 235 -21.61 13.72 -32.04
C HIS A 235 -22.12 13.00 -33.28
N LYS A 236 -23.20 13.50 -33.88
CA LYS A 236 -23.88 12.87 -35.03
C LYS A 236 -24.30 11.42 -34.76
N ALA A 237 -24.74 11.14 -33.54
CA ALA A 237 -25.36 9.86 -33.21
C ALA A 237 -26.71 9.71 -33.93
N TYR A 238 -27.14 8.48 -34.19
CA TYR A 238 -28.44 8.20 -34.83
C TYR A 238 -29.64 8.78 -34.05
N LYS A 239 -29.51 8.89 -32.73
CA LYS A 239 -30.51 9.49 -31.84
C LYS A 239 -29.83 10.01 -30.58
N ASP A 240 -30.52 10.88 -29.86
CA ASP A 240 -30.07 11.31 -28.54
C ASP A 240 -30.23 10.17 -27.52
N PHE A 241 -29.18 9.93 -26.75
CA PHE A 241 -29.19 8.95 -25.66
C PHE A 241 -28.19 9.29 -24.57
N SER A 242 -28.39 8.71 -23.39
CA SER A 242 -27.47 8.82 -22.25
C SER A 242 -27.48 7.50 -21.50
N TYR A 243 -26.32 6.84 -21.43
CA TYR A 243 -26.16 5.54 -20.78
C TYR A 243 -24.96 5.53 -19.85
N THR A 244 -25.11 4.81 -18.73
CA THR A 244 -24.01 4.51 -17.81
C THR A 244 -23.86 3.00 -17.72
N PHE A 245 -22.65 2.51 -17.98
CA PHE A 245 -22.32 1.09 -17.94
C PHE A 245 -20.82 0.91 -17.76
N SER A 246 -20.39 -0.28 -17.34
CA SER A 246 -18.98 -0.65 -17.36
C SER A 246 -18.63 -1.40 -18.64
N MET A 247 -17.38 -1.32 -19.04
CA MET A 247 -16.83 -1.95 -20.24
C MET A 247 -15.54 -2.66 -19.85
N LEU A 248 -15.33 -3.84 -20.42
CA LEU A 248 -14.10 -4.60 -20.29
C LEU A 248 -13.20 -4.32 -21.48
N VAL A 249 -11.98 -3.87 -21.21
CA VAL A 249 -10.93 -3.70 -22.21
C VAL A 249 -10.05 -4.94 -22.16
N GLY A 250 -10.13 -5.77 -23.19
CA GLY A 250 -9.34 -6.99 -23.33
C GLY A 250 -7.85 -6.72 -23.57
N PRO A 251 -6.98 -7.73 -23.40
CA PRO A 251 -5.53 -7.60 -23.60
C PRO A 251 -5.13 -7.29 -25.05
N ASP A 252 -6.03 -7.53 -26.00
CA ASP A 252 -5.89 -7.25 -27.44
C ASP A 252 -6.56 -5.93 -27.86
N GLY A 253 -7.11 -5.17 -26.90
CA GLY A 253 -7.85 -3.93 -27.16
C GLY A 253 -9.31 -4.15 -27.58
N LYS A 254 -9.82 -5.39 -27.56
CA LYS A 254 -11.25 -5.63 -27.78
C LYS A 254 -12.08 -5.14 -26.61
N LEU A 255 -13.23 -4.55 -26.93
CA LEU A 255 -14.17 -4.03 -25.95
C LEU A 255 -15.31 -5.01 -25.75
N HIS A 256 -15.62 -5.34 -24.51
CA HIS A 256 -16.77 -6.17 -24.15
C HIS A 256 -17.69 -5.40 -23.20
N LEU A 257 -19.00 -5.60 -23.35
CA LEU A 257 -19.97 -5.02 -22.44
C LEU A 257 -19.80 -5.62 -21.03
N GLY A 258 -19.67 -4.76 -20.03
CA GLY A 258 -19.61 -5.14 -18.62
C GLY A 258 -20.98 -5.04 -17.94
N LYS A 259 -20.97 -4.54 -16.69
CA LYS A 259 -22.16 -4.39 -15.85
C LYS A 259 -22.93 -3.12 -16.25
N PHE A 260 -24.25 -3.22 -16.29
CA PHE A 260 -25.15 -2.09 -16.48
C PHE A 260 -26.39 -2.29 -15.60
N PHE A 261 -27.08 -1.20 -15.25
CA PHE A 261 -28.27 -1.26 -14.41
C PHE A 261 -29.53 -1.06 -15.25
N VAL A 262 -30.45 -2.01 -15.20
CA VAL A 262 -31.77 -1.94 -15.82
C VAL A 262 -32.72 -2.93 -15.14
N MET A 263 -34.03 -2.73 -15.25
CA MET A 263 -35.01 -3.74 -14.81
C MET A 263 -34.81 -5.06 -15.58
N PRO A 264 -35.00 -6.24 -14.95
CA PRO A 264 -34.74 -7.55 -15.57
C PRO A 264 -35.44 -7.75 -16.91
N GLU A 265 -36.68 -7.26 -17.03
CA GLU A 265 -37.51 -7.37 -18.24
C GLU A 265 -36.89 -6.68 -19.48
N PHE A 266 -36.01 -5.71 -19.26
CA PHE A 266 -35.34 -4.96 -20.33
C PHE A 266 -33.86 -5.33 -20.49
N GLU A 267 -33.36 -6.34 -19.78
CA GLU A 267 -31.93 -6.66 -19.75
C GLU A 267 -31.39 -7.02 -21.14
N GLU A 268 -32.06 -7.92 -21.86
CA GLU A 268 -31.63 -8.31 -23.21
C GLU A 268 -31.69 -7.14 -24.20
N SER A 269 -32.76 -6.36 -24.15
CA SER A 269 -32.92 -5.18 -25.01
C SER A 269 -31.81 -4.16 -24.75
N ARG A 270 -31.55 -3.88 -23.46
CA ARG A 270 -30.46 -2.98 -23.04
C ARG A 270 -29.10 -3.51 -23.48
N ARG A 271 -28.84 -4.80 -23.29
CA ARG A 271 -27.61 -5.47 -23.70
C ARG A 271 -27.32 -5.27 -25.19
N ARG A 272 -28.32 -5.49 -26.06
CA ARG A 272 -28.18 -5.29 -27.52
C ARG A 272 -27.87 -3.84 -27.86
N VAL A 273 -28.55 -2.88 -27.23
CA VAL A 273 -28.30 -1.45 -27.46
C VAL A 273 -26.89 -1.05 -27.04
N LEU A 274 -26.47 -1.44 -25.83
CA LEU A 274 -25.15 -1.07 -25.32
C LEU A 274 -24.02 -1.76 -26.10
N SER A 275 -24.20 -3.02 -26.50
CA SER A 275 -23.25 -3.72 -27.38
C SER A 275 -23.14 -3.01 -28.72
N GLY A 276 -24.27 -2.60 -29.32
CA GLY A 276 -24.25 -1.81 -30.55
C GLY A 276 -23.53 -0.46 -30.40
N VAL A 277 -23.65 0.22 -29.26
CA VAL A 277 -22.88 1.45 -28.99
C VAL A 277 -21.37 1.16 -28.94
N ILE A 278 -20.97 0.08 -28.27
CA ILE A 278 -19.57 -0.35 -28.20
C ILE A 278 -19.05 -0.68 -29.60
N ASP A 279 -19.74 -1.55 -30.33
CA ASP A 279 -19.27 -2.09 -31.61
C ASP A 279 -19.22 -1.04 -32.72
N VAL A 280 -20.21 -0.14 -32.77
CA VAL A 280 -20.32 0.86 -33.85
C VAL A 280 -19.43 2.07 -33.56
N TYR A 281 -19.47 2.59 -32.33
CA TYR A 281 -18.77 3.83 -32.01
C TYR A 281 -17.46 3.56 -31.28
N LEU A 282 -17.49 2.92 -30.11
CA LEU A 282 -16.32 2.89 -29.24
C LEU A 282 -15.17 2.06 -29.84
N GLN A 283 -15.46 0.88 -30.39
CA GLN A 283 -14.46 -0.01 -30.96
C GLN A 283 -13.80 0.57 -32.23
N ASN A 284 -14.50 1.43 -32.97
CA ASN A 284 -14.03 1.99 -34.26
C ASN A 284 -13.44 3.39 -34.13
N LEU A 285 -13.87 4.17 -33.13
CA LEU A 285 -13.51 5.59 -32.97
C LEU A 285 -12.54 5.84 -31.82
N LEU A 286 -12.09 4.78 -31.14
CA LEU A 286 -11.06 4.85 -30.10
C LEU A 286 -9.80 4.11 -30.51
N ASP A 287 -8.66 4.72 -30.21
CA ASP A 287 -7.40 4.04 -30.04
C ASP A 287 -7.33 3.54 -28.59
N ILE A 288 -7.09 2.24 -28.44
CA ILE A 288 -7.29 1.50 -27.18
C ILE A 288 -5.96 0.90 -26.77
N THR A 289 -5.38 1.43 -25.68
CA THR A 289 -4.26 0.78 -25.01
C THR A 289 -4.79 -0.05 -23.84
N PRO A 290 -4.58 -1.38 -23.82
CA PRO A 290 -5.05 -2.22 -22.73
C PRO A 290 -4.32 -1.92 -21.42
N ALA A 291 -4.93 -2.32 -20.30
CA ALA A 291 -4.23 -2.27 -19.03
C ALA A 291 -3.05 -3.24 -19.03
N SER A 292 -2.00 -2.91 -18.27
CA SER A 292 -0.87 -3.82 -18.06
C SER A 292 -0.33 -3.79 -16.64
N THR A 293 0.03 -4.96 -16.11
CA THR A 293 0.69 -5.08 -14.80
C THR A 293 1.97 -5.88 -14.97
N LEU A 294 3.10 -5.33 -14.54
CA LEU A 294 4.44 -5.91 -14.78
C LEU A 294 4.73 -6.22 -16.26
N GLY A 295 4.23 -5.38 -17.16
CA GLY A 295 4.37 -5.57 -18.61
C GLY A 295 3.45 -6.63 -19.22
N LEU A 296 2.55 -7.23 -18.44
CA LEU A 296 1.58 -8.21 -18.92
C LEU A 296 0.26 -7.51 -19.23
N PRO A 297 -0.22 -7.48 -20.49
CA PRO A 297 -1.51 -6.91 -20.82
C PRO A 297 -2.65 -7.80 -20.29
N HIS A 298 -3.72 -7.19 -19.78
CA HIS A 298 -4.85 -7.94 -19.23
C HIS A 298 -6.21 -7.27 -19.35
N SER A 299 -7.25 -8.11 -19.31
CA SER A 299 -8.64 -7.67 -19.20
C SER A 299 -8.87 -6.86 -17.93
N SER A 300 -9.43 -5.67 -18.11
CA SER A 300 -9.66 -4.70 -17.03
C SER A 300 -10.95 -3.92 -17.29
N VAL A 301 -11.56 -3.42 -16.21
CA VAL A 301 -12.84 -2.71 -16.28
C VAL A 301 -12.61 -1.19 -16.34
N VAL A 302 -13.43 -0.52 -17.14
CA VAL A 302 -13.61 0.93 -17.13
C VAL A 302 -15.09 1.26 -16.96
N TYR A 303 -15.39 2.41 -16.40
CA TYR A 303 -16.76 2.88 -16.19
C TYR A 303 -17.04 4.03 -17.12
N LEU A 304 -18.17 3.97 -17.83
CA LEU A 304 -18.49 4.91 -18.88
C LEU A 304 -19.79 5.63 -18.59
N ARG A 305 -19.81 6.93 -18.88
CA ARG A 305 -21.02 7.71 -19.11
C ARG A 305 -21.01 8.16 -20.56
N VAL A 306 -21.85 7.55 -21.39
CA VAL A 306 -21.89 7.79 -22.83
C VAL A 306 -23.13 8.56 -23.21
N GLN A 307 -22.94 9.70 -23.88
CA GLN A 307 -24.00 10.53 -24.43
C GLN A 307 -23.91 10.54 -25.95
N GLY A 308 -25.02 10.26 -26.63
CA GLY A 308 -25.17 10.48 -28.06
C GLY A 308 -25.95 11.76 -28.30
N LYS A 309 -25.48 12.58 -29.24
CA LYS A 309 -26.15 13.79 -29.72
C LYS A 309 -26.34 13.72 -31.23
N THR A 310 -27.55 13.99 -31.70
CA THR A 310 -27.89 13.97 -33.12
C THR A 310 -27.33 15.17 -33.88
N SER A 311 -27.11 16.29 -33.16
CA SER A 311 -26.52 17.54 -33.66
C SER A 311 -25.04 17.44 -34.01
#